data_AF-A0A356HYM9-F1
#
_entry.id   AF-A0A356HYM9-F1
#
_cell.length_a   1.000
_cell.length_b   1.000
_cell.length_c   1.000
_cell.angle_alpha   90.00
_cell.angle_beta   90.00
_cell.angle_gamma   90.00
#
_symmetry.space_group_name_H-M   'P 1'
#
loop_
_entity.id
_entity.type
_entity.pdbx_description
1 polymer ?
#
loop_
_entity_poly.entity_id
_entity_poly.type
_entity_poly.pdbx_seq_one_letter_code
_entity_poly.pdbx_strand_id
1 'polypeptide(L)'
;MNLKHHKTLTKEKWLTFPFYKQVIMIANEMNRAGKWIEKNDFLEVRYCYERAFELLYLTISTLNDKKKLRELLRFKEMLAVFYASKLPAPKDNLNLLKVLIAMDKDSFSLLKI
;
A
#
# COMPACT_ATOMS: atom_id res chain seq x y z
N MET A 1 11.98 11.85 -5.62
CA MET A 1 11.24 11.76 -4.35
C MET A 1 12.20 11.25 -3.30
N ASN A 2 12.32 11.92 -2.15
CA ASN A 2 13.14 11.44 -1.05
C ASN A 2 12.28 10.53 -0.17
N LEU A 3 12.65 9.25 -0.04
CA LEU A 3 11.91 8.26 0.75
C LEU A 3 12.45 8.27 2.19
N LYS A 4 11.59 8.55 3.17
CA LYS A 4 11.92 8.59 4.60
C LYS A 4 12.12 7.18 5.15
N HIS A 5 11.24 6.25 4.82
CA HIS A 5 11.25 4.88 5.35
C HIS A 5 12.02 3.90 4.45
N HIS A 6 11.99 4.08 3.13
CA HIS A 6 12.67 3.19 2.17
C HIS A 6 13.96 3.80 1.60
N LYS A 7 14.91 4.18 2.47
CA LYS A 7 16.11 4.96 2.10
C LYS A 7 16.99 4.34 1.00
N THR A 8 17.01 3.01 0.88
CA THR A 8 17.83 2.29 -0.10
C THR A 8 17.08 1.96 -1.39
N LEU A 9 15.81 2.38 -1.51
CA LEU A 9 14.96 2.09 -2.64
C LEU A 9 14.97 3.26 -3.63
N THR A 10 15.66 3.09 -4.75
CA THR A 10 15.66 4.09 -5.83
C THR A 10 14.52 3.82 -6.81
N LYS A 11 14.21 4.81 -7.65
CA LYS A 11 13.20 4.70 -8.71
C LYS A 11 13.59 3.62 -9.72
N GLU A 12 14.86 3.56 -10.07
CA GLU A 12 15.44 2.60 -11.01
C GLU A 12 15.31 1.18 -10.47
N LYS A 13 15.65 0.97 -9.19
CA LYS A 13 15.45 -0.32 -8.52
C LYS A 13 13.97 -0.70 -8.48
N TRP A 14 13.08 0.25 -8.19
CA TRP A 14 11.64 -0.02 -8.15
C TRP A 14 11.06 -0.48 -9.49
N LEU A 15 11.53 0.12 -10.57
CA LEU A 15 11.15 -0.22 -11.95
C LEU A 15 11.55 -1.65 -12.34
N THR A 16 12.54 -2.26 -11.67
CA THR A 16 12.91 -3.66 -11.93
C THR A 16 11.88 -4.67 -11.40
N PHE A 17 10.99 -4.25 -10.50
CA PHE A 17 9.96 -5.13 -9.96
C PHE A 17 8.72 -5.15 -10.87
N PRO A 18 8.17 -6.34 -11.18
CA PRO A 18 6.90 -6.43 -11.87
C PRO A 18 5.78 -5.84 -11.01
N PHE A 19 4.71 -5.37 -11.65
CA PHE A 19 3.61 -4.67 -10.99
C PHE A 19 3.03 -5.44 -9.80
N TYR A 20 2.79 -6.75 -9.94
CA TYR A 20 2.27 -7.58 -8.87
C TYR A 20 3.15 -7.55 -7.61
N LYS A 21 4.48 -7.44 -7.77
CA LYS A 21 5.44 -7.38 -6.67
C LYS A 21 5.42 -6.01 -6.00
N GLN A 22 5.27 -4.94 -6.77
CA GLN A 22 5.05 -3.59 -6.24
C GLN A 22 3.78 -3.53 -5.38
N VAL A 23 2.68 -4.11 -5.88
CA VAL A 23 1.40 -4.26 -5.16
C VAL A 23 1.57 -5.05 -3.87
N ILE A 24 2.27 -6.19 -3.90
CA ILE A 24 2.51 -7.02 -2.71
C ILE A 24 3.32 -6.25 -1.65
N MET A 25 4.31 -5.45 -2.05
CA MET A 25 5.10 -4.67 -1.10
C MET A 25 4.25 -3.60 -0.40
N ILE A 26 3.33 -2.95 -1.12
CA ILE A 26 2.34 -2.03 -0.51
C ILE A 26 1.38 -2.83 0.40
N ALA A 27 0.91 -3.98 -0.07
CA ALA A 27 0.00 -4.86 0.68
C ALA A 27 0.61 -5.38 1.99
N ASN A 28 1.92 -5.63 2.03
CA ASN A 28 2.63 -6.05 3.24
C ASN A 28 2.56 -4.98 4.33
N GLU A 29 2.69 -3.71 3.98
CA GLU A 29 2.56 -2.60 4.94
C GLU A 29 1.10 -2.44 5.41
N MET A 30 0.13 -2.60 4.51
CA MET A 30 -1.30 -2.61 4.87
C MET A 30 -1.66 -3.79 5.79
N ASN A 31 -1.13 -4.98 5.54
CA ASN A 31 -1.31 -6.14 6.40
C ASN A 31 -0.66 -5.93 7.78
N ARG A 32 0.54 -5.33 7.81
CA ARG A 32 1.21 -4.96 9.07
C ARG A 32 0.39 -3.94 9.87
N ALA A 33 -0.20 -2.95 9.19
CA ALA A 33 -1.11 -2.00 9.84
C ALA A 33 -2.26 -2.73 10.55
N GLY A 34 -2.91 -3.69 9.88
CA GLY A 34 -3.99 -4.50 10.47
C GLY A 34 -3.61 -5.15 11.81
N LYS A 35 -2.42 -5.78 11.86
CA LYS A 35 -1.88 -6.39 13.09
C LYS A 35 -1.64 -5.39 14.22
N TRP A 36 -1.30 -4.14 13.89
CA TRP A 36 -1.11 -3.08 14.89
C TRP A 36 -2.43 -2.46 15.34
N ILE A 37 -3.43 -2.40 14.46
CA ILE A 37 -4.80 -2.01 14.85
C ILE A 37 -5.35 -2.97 15.90
N GLU A 38 -5.20 -4.28 15.71
CA GLU A 38 -5.63 -5.30 16.68
C GLU A 38 -4.95 -5.14 18.05
N LYS A 39 -3.75 -4.58 18.08
CA LYS A 39 -2.97 -4.29 19.30
C LYS A 39 -3.22 -2.90 19.87
N ASN A 40 -4.07 -2.08 19.23
CA ASN A 40 -4.31 -0.68 19.56
C ASN A 40 -3.03 0.21 19.53
N ASP A 41 -2.02 -0.16 18.75
CA ASP A 41 -0.81 0.67 18.55
C ASP A 41 -0.98 1.58 17.33
N PHE A 42 -1.71 2.68 17.51
CA PHE A 42 -2.06 3.58 16.42
C PHE A 42 -0.88 4.39 15.87
N LEU A 43 0.21 4.51 16.63
CA LEU A 43 1.43 5.14 16.12
C LEU A 43 2.10 4.24 15.08
N GLU A 44 2.21 2.94 15.36
CA GLU A 44 2.74 1.98 14.40
C GLU A 44 1.82 1.80 13.19
N VAL A 45 0.50 1.86 13.36
CA VAL A 45 -0.45 1.91 12.24
C VAL A 45 -0.14 3.08 11.31
N ARG A 46 0.09 4.27 11.88
CA ARG A 46 0.43 5.46 11.11
C ARG A 46 1.73 5.28 10.31
N TYR A 47 2.77 4.71 10.92
CA TYR A 47 4.02 4.45 10.21
C TYR A 47 3.87 3.40 9.10
N CYS A 48 3.02 2.38 9.28
CA CYS A 48 2.71 1.43 8.21
C CYS A 48 2.02 2.13 7.02
N TYR A 49 1.09 3.04 7.27
CA TYR A 49 0.46 3.83 6.21
C TYR A 49 1.43 4.80 5.53
N GLU A 50 2.34 5.45 6.27
CA GLU A 50 3.41 6.28 5.67
C GLU A 50 4.28 5.45 4.71
N ARG A 51 4.66 4.23 5.11
CA ARG A 51 5.43 3.30 4.27
C ARG A 51 4.63 2.87 3.04
N ALA A 52 3.35 2.53 3.20
CA ALA A 52 2.47 2.19 2.09
C ALA A 52 2.34 3.35 1.10
N PHE A 53 2.20 4.60 1.59
CA PHE A 53 2.20 5.79 0.75
C PHE A 53 3.49 5.96 -0.05
N GLU A 54 4.65 5.80 0.58
CA GLU A 54 5.94 5.92 -0.12
C GLU A 54 6.02 4.99 -1.33
N LEU A 55 5.66 3.71 -1.13
CA LEU A 55 5.67 2.70 -2.19
C LEU A 55 4.58 2.96 -3.24
N LEU A 56 3.41 3.42 -2.82
CA LEU A 56 2.30 3.78 -3.71
C LEU A 56 2.66 4.96 -4.61
N TYR A 57 3.20 6.04 -4.05
CA TYR A 57 3.66 7.20 -4.82
C TYR A 57 4.79 6.83 -5.77
N LEU A 58 5.72 5.97 -5.34
CA LEU A 58 6.78 5.49 -6.20
C LEU A 58 6.21 4.74 -7.41
N THR A 59 5.25 3.83 -7.17
CA THR A 59 4.51 3.09 -8.21
C THR A 59 3.77 4.04 -9.16
N ILE A 60 3.00 4.99 -8.63
CA ILE A 60 2.27 6.00 -9.41
C ILE A 60 3.23 6.80 -10.31
N SER A 61 4.42 7.14 -9.82
CA SER A 61 5.41 7.94 -10.56
C SER A 61 6.17 7.17 -11.66
N THR A 62 6.05 5.84 -11.67
CA THR A 62 6.76 4.94 -12.59
C THR A 62 5.83 4.20 -13.56
N LEU A 63 4.54 4.16 -13.27
CA LEU A 63 3.58 3.34 -14.00
C LEU A 63 3.01 4.09 -15.22
N ASN A 64 3.16 3.49 -16.40
CA ASN A 64 2.63 4.05 -17.65
C ASN A 64 1.21 3.57 -18.00
N ASP A 65 0.73 2.50 -17.37
CA ASP A 65 -0.62 1.97 -17.60
C ASP A 65 -1.68 2.88 -16.97
N LYS A 66 -2.40 3.63 -17.81
CA LYS A 66 -3.42 4.60 -17.39
C LYS A 66 -4.60 3.97 -16.64
N LYS A 67 -4.96 2.71 -16.94
CA LYS A 67 -6.07 2.02 -16.27
C LYS A 67 -5.68 1.68 -14.83
N LYS A 68 -4.51 1.06 -14.65
CA LYS A 68 -3.97 0.75 -13.32
C LYS A 68 -3.69 2.01 -12.52
N LEU A 69 -3.16 3.05 -13.16
CA LEU A 69 -2.90 4.35 -12.53
C LEU A 69 -4.18 4.97 -11.95
N ARG A 70 -5.30 4.92 -12.68
CA ARG A 70 -6.60 5.40 -12.20
C ARG A 70 -7.02 4.72 -10.90
N GLU A 71 -6.87 3.39 -10.83
CA GLU A 71 -7.25 2.64 -9.63
C GLU A 71 -6.28 2.88 -8.46
N LEU A 72 -4.97 3.02 -8.73
CA LEU A 72 -4.00 3.40 -7.69
C LEU A 72 -4.28 4.80 -7.13
N LEU A 73 -4.71 5.75 -7.96
CA LEU A 73 -5.09 7.08 -7.50
C LEU A 73 -6.34 7.03 -6.61
N ARG A 74 -7.34 6.20 -6.95
CA ARG A 74 -8.51 5.99 -6.07
C ARG A 74 -8.13 5.32 -4.75
N PHE A 75 -7.26 4.32 -4.81
CA PHE A 75 -6.73 3.67 -3.62
C PHE A 75 -5.95 4.66 -2.74
N LYS A 76 -5.17 5.57 -3.33
CA LYS A 76 -4.47 6.65 -2.62
C LYS A 76 -5.43 7.53 -1.83
N GLU A 77 -6.55 7.93 -2.42
CA GLU A 77 -7.58 8.72 -1.72
C GLU A 77 -8.15 7.95 -0.52
N MET A 78 -8.48 6.66 -0.71
CA MET A 78 -8.99 5.84 0.39
C MET A 78 -7.95 5.62 1.50
N LEU A 79 -6.69 5.38 1.15
CA LEU A 79 -5.61 5.27 2.13
C LEU A 79 -5.42 6.60 2.90
N ALA A 80 -5.67 7.74 2.28
CA ALA A 80 -5.60 9.05 2.96
C ALA A 80 -6.72 9.23 3.98
N VAL A 81 -7.93 8.77 3.68
CA VAL A 81 -9.04 8.73 4.65
C VAL A 81 -8.66 7.87 5.86
N PHE A 82 -8.03 6.71 5.63
CA PHE A 82 -7.61 5.80 6.69
C PHE A 82 -6.50 6.38 7.54
N TYR A 83 -5.51 7.01 6.92
CA TYR A 83 -4.43 7.71 7.61
C TYR A 83 -4.91 8.87 8.47
N ALA A 84 -5.97 9.57 8.05
CA ALA A 84 -6.59 10.64 8.82
C ALA A 84 -7.51 10.14 9.95
N SER A 85 -7.89 8.85 9.93
CA SER A 85 -8.76 8.26 10.95
C SER A 85 -8.02 8.12 12.29
N LYS A 86 -8.70 8.52 13.37
CA LYS A 86 -8.18 8.36 14.75
C LYS A 86 -8.35 6.94 15.27
N LEU A 87 -9.35 6.21 14.78
CA LEU A 87 -9.73 4.89 15.25
C LEU A 87 -10.00 3.99 14.02
N PRO A 88 -8.95 3.55 13.32
CA PRO A 88 -9.11 2.62 12.22
C PRO A 88 -9.62 1.26 12.72
N ALA A 89 -10.55 0.64 11.99
CA ALA A 89 -11.04 -0.69 12.32
C ALA A 89 -10.27 -1.78 11.53
N PRO A 90 -9.97 -2.95 12.13
CA PRO A 90 -9.26 -4.03 11.43
C PRO A 90 -9.97 -4.48 10.14
N LYS A 91 -11.31 -4.57 10.20
CA LYS A 91 -12.16 -4.97 9.06
C LYS A 91 -12.04 -4.00 7.89
N ASP A 92 -12.04 -2.69 8.16
CA ASP A 92 -11.92 -1.69 7.12
C ASP A 92 -10.53 -1.75 6.48
N ASN A 93 -9.48 -1.94 7.28
CA ASN A 93 -8.11 -2.08 6.78
C ASN A 93 -7.98 -3.33 5.88
N LEU A 94 -8.61 -4.44 6.29
CA LEU A 94 -8.66 -5.67 5.50
C LEU A 94 -9.42 -5.46 4.18
N ASN A 95 -10.53 -4.74 4.19
CA ASN A 95 -11.28 -4.43 2.97
C ASN A 95 -10.44 -3.61 1.99
N LEU A 96 -9.73 -2.59 2.49
CA LEU A 96 -8.84 -1.77 1.66
C LEU A 96 -7.66 -2.58 1.11
N LEU A 97 -7.08 -3.46 1.93
CA LEU A 97 -6.05 -4.43 1.50
C LEU A 97 -6.57 -5.33 0.37
N LYS A 98 -7.79 -5.86 0.48
CA LYS A 98 -8.41 -6.70 -0.56
C LYS A 98 -8.60 -5.95 -1.88
N VAL A 99 -9.00 -4.68 -1.82
CA VAL A 99 -9.10 -3.81 -3.02
C VAL A 99 -7.75 -3.66 -3.71
N LEU A 100 -6.68 -3.43 -2.96
CA LEU A 100 -5.32 -3.30 -3.51
C LEU A 100 -4.87 -4.58 -4.21
N ILE A 101 -5.06 -5.73 -3.56
CA ILE A 101 -4.63 -7.02 -4.08
C ILE A 101 -5.43 -7.41 -5.34
N ALA A 102 -6.71 -7.05 -5.39
CA ALA A 102 -7.57 -7.32 -6.55
C ALA A 102 -7.18 -6.54 -7.82
N MET A 103 -6.25 -5.59 -7.75
CA MET A 103 -5.75 -4.84 -8.92
C MET A 103 -4.92 -5.70 -9.88
N ASP A 104 -4.42 -6.84 -9.42
CA ASP A 104 -3.59 -7.74 -10.22
C ASP A 104 -3.90 -9.21 -9.87
N LYS A 105 -4.13 -10.03 -10.90
CA LYS A 105 -4.51 -11.44 -10.73
C LYS A 105 -3.41 -12.24 -10.03
N ASP A 106 -2.15 -11.94 -10.31
CA ASP A 106 -1.02 -12.67 -9.73
C ASP A 106 -0.86 -12.29 -8.26
N SER A 107 -1.03 -11.00 -7.92
CA SER A 107 -1.10 -10.55 -6.52
C SER A 107 -2.21 -11.25 -5.74
N PHE A 108 -3.40 -11.40 -6.32
CA PHE A 108 -4.52 -12.11 -5.70
C PHE A 108 -4.23 -13.60 -5.46
N SER A 109 -3.55 -14.27 -6.40
CA SER A 109 -3.21 -15.68 -6.25
C SER A 109 -2.18 -15.95 -5.14
N LEU A 110 -1.29 -14.99 -4.89
CA LEU A 110 -0.18 -15.11 -3.95
C LEU A 110 -0.60 -14.84 -2.50
N LEU A 111 -1.68 -14.09 -2.30
CA LEU A 111 -2.16 -13.66 -0.99
C LEU A 111 -3.55 -14.27 -0.75
N LYS A 112 -3.59 -15.47 -0.18
CA LYS A 112 -4.83 -16.14 0.28
C LYS A 112 -5.37 -15.46 1.56
N ILE A 113 -5.91 -14.24 1.46
CA ILE A 113 -6.46 -13.42 2.57
C ILE A 113 -7.97 -13.21 2.46
#